data_AF-A0A2V5WJN8-F1
#
_entry.id   AF-A0A2V5WJN8-F1
#
_cell.length_a   1.000
_cell.length_b   1.000
_cell.length_c   1.000
_cell.angle_alpha   90.00
_cell.angle_beta   90.00
_cell.angle_gamma   90.00
#
_symmetry.space_group_name_H-M   'P 1'
#
loop_
_entity.id
_entity.type
_entity.pdbx_description
1 polymer ?
#
loop_
_entity_poly.entity_id
_entity_poly.type
_entity_poly.pdbx_seq_one_letter_code
_entity_poly.pdbx_strand_id
1 'polypeptide(L)'
;VLKQSGQATFPVCFKNNTSIKDGFVEVKFKPIAGKEDQAGGVIWRLQDANNYYIARANALENNVTIYHTIKGKRTEKKRANMKVASGQWHTLRVDFSGNHFTVTFDGSKAIEWDDDTFRNAGKVGVWTKADSVTEFDDFTYGSK
;
A
#
# COMPACT_ATOMS: atom_id res chain seq x y z
N VAL A 1 5.38 10.62 -12.57
CA VAL A 1 5.79 10.92 -11.18
C VAL A 1 4.79 11.80 -10.42
N LEU A 2 4.14 11.24 -9.40
CA LEU A 2 3.45 11.95 -8.30
C LEU A 2 4.40 12.04 -7.11
N LYS A 3 4.59 13.23 -6.51
CA LYS A 3 5.37 13.40 -5.28
C LYS A 3 4.45 13.75 -4.13
N GLN A 4 4.47 12.95 -3.06
CA GLN A 4 3.78 13.29 -1.82
C GLN A 4 4.78 13.78 -0.77
N SER A 5 4.50 14.95 -0.20
CA SER A 5 5.28 15.59 0.88
C SER A 5 4.40 16.20 1.97
N GLY A 6 3.08 15.97 1.94
CA GLY A 6 2.16 16.39 2.97
C GLY A 6 2.33 15.58 4.26
N GLN A 7 2.13 16.24 5.40
CA GLN A 7 2.20 15.61 6.72
C GLN A 7 0.78 15.29 7.21
N ALA A 8 0.52 14.01 7.45
CA ALA A 8 -0.65 13.53 8.16
C ALA A 8 -0.36 12.14 8.72
N THR A 9 -1.21 11.62 9.61
CA THR A 9 -1.02 10.27 10.13
C THR A 9 -1.01 9.23 8.99
N PHE A 10 -1.94 9.35 8.03
CA PHE A 10 -2.12 8.44 6.91
C PHE A 10 -2.55 9.17 5.61
N PRO A 11 -1.64 9.84 4.88
CA PRO A 11 -1.97 10.42 3.58
C PRO A 11 -2.42 9.33 2.59
N VAL A 12 -3.60 9.53 1.98
CA VAL A 12 -4.17 8.64 0.97
C VAL A 12 -4.36 9.40 -0.35
N CYS A 13 -3.92 8.82 -1.46
CA CYS A 13 -4.26 9.29 -2.79
C CYS A 13 -4.87 8.13 -3.58
N PHE A 14 -6.14 8.25 -3.99
CA PHE A 14 -6.86 7.18 -4.68
C PHE A 14 -7.39 7.64 -6.02
N LYS A 15 -7.52 6.69 -6.96
CA LYS A 15 -8.07 6.96 -8.28
C LYS A 15 -9.59 7.03 -8.19
N ASN A 16 -10.15 8.20 -8.47
CA ASN A 16 -11.60 8.38 -8.62
C ASN A 16 -12.16 7.43 -9.68
N ASN A 17 -13.40 6.97 -9.49
CA ASN A 17 -14.12 6.04 -10.38
C ASN A 17 -13.51 4.63 -10.53
N THR A 18 -12.76 4.16 -9.52
CA THR A 18 -12.36 2.75 -9.42
C THR A 18 -13.27 2.00 -8.44
N SER A 19 -13.58 0.74 -8.76
CA SER A 19 -14.33 -0.16 -7.88
C SER A 19 -13.99 -1.60 -8.24
N ILE A 20 -12.95 -2.14 -7.60
CA ILE A 20 -12.39 -3.46 -7.90
C ILE A 20 -12.66 -4.39 -6.72
N LYS A 21 -13.29 -5.54 -6.99
CA LYS A 21 -13.46 -6.61 -6.00
C LYS A 21 -12.28 -7.57 -6.01
N ASP A 22 -11.95 -8.08 -7.19
CA ASP A 22 -10.89 -9.05 -7.43
C ASP A 22 -10.01 -8.53 -8.58
N GLY A 23 -8.70 -8.61 -8.42
CA GLY A 23 -7.76 -7.97 -9.33
C GLY A 23 -6.41 -7.67 -8.68
N PHE A 24 -5.79 -6.58 -9.10
CA PHE A 24 -4.51 -6.13 -8.55
C PHE A 24 -4.39 -4.61 -8.48
N VAL A 25 -3.45 -4.16 -7.64
CA VAL A 25 -2.91 -2.80 -7.64
C VAL A 25 -1.39 -2.87 -7.53
N GLU A 26 -0.71 -2.06 -8.32
CA GLU A 26 0.76 -2.01 -8.40
C GLU A 26 1.23 -0.57 -8.54
N VAL A 27 2.39 -0.27 -7.96
CA VAL A 27 3.05 1.02 -8.13
C VAL A 27 4.57 0.86 -8.06
N LYS A 28 5.29 1.73 -8.78
CA LYS A 28 6.69 2.02 -8.47
C LYS A 28 6.74 3.15 -7.47
N PHE A 29 7.53 3.00 -6.41
CA PHE A 29 7.73 4.06 -5.42
C PHE A 29 9.20 4.26 -5.10
N LYS A 30 9.55 5.49 -4.74
CA LYS A 30 10.89 5.90 -4.35
C LYS A 30 10.82 6.61 -3.00
N PRO A 31 11.18 5.94 -1.89
CA PRO A 31 11.21 6.57 -0.58
C PRO A 31 12.39 7.56 -0.54
N ILE A 32 12.14 8.86 -0.38
CA ILE A 32 13.19 9.90 -0.46
C ILE A 32 13.68 10.33 0.92
N ALA A 33 12.75 10.65 1.83
CA ALA A 33 13.06 11.21 3.14
C ALA A 33 11.92 10.96 4.14
N GLY A 34 12.19 11.26 5.41
CA GLY A 34 11.28 11.08 6.54
C GLY A 34 12.06 10.55 7.74
N LYS A 35 11.72 11.02 8.94
CA LYS A 35 12.39 10.65 10.20
C LYS A 35 11.56 9.65 11.01
N GLU A 36 10.24 9.76 10.97
CA GLU A 36 9.35 8.82 11.64
C GLU A 36 9.06 7.60 10.76
N ASP A 37 8.79 7.84 9.48
CA ASP A 37 8.66 6.81 8.46
C ASP A 37 9.28 7.29 7.16
N GLN A 38 9.82 6.34 6.39
CA GLN A 38 10.22 6.57 5.02
C GLN A 38 9.57 5.49 4.14
N ALA A 39 8.27 5.64 3.94
CA ALA A 39 7.40 4.57 3.47
C ALA A 39 6.63 4.93 2.19
N GLY A 40 6.32 3.88 1.43
CA GLY A 40 5.36 3.91 0.32
C GLY A 40 4.45 2.69 0.40
N GLY A 41 3.22 2.84 -0.05
CA GLY A 41 2.24 1.77 0.03
C GLY A 41 1.16 1.84 -1.04
N VAL A 42 0.45 0.74 -1.19
CA VAL A 42 -0.75 0.61 -2.02
C VAL A 42 -1.94 0.28 -1.14
N ILE A 43 -3.10 0.76 -1.54
CA ILE A 43 -4.39 0.51 -0.89
C ILE A 43 -5.36 -0.15 -1.87
N TRP A 44 -6.18 -1.06 -1.37
CA TRP A 44 -7.25 -1.72 -2.14
C TRP A 44 -8.51 -1.91 -1.31
N ARG A 45 -9.61 -2.18 -2.02
CA ARG A 45 -10.98 -2.24 -1.49
C ARG A 45 -11.31 -1.04 -0.58
N LEU A 46 -10.78 0.13 -0.92
CA LEU A 46 -11.06 1.36 -0.18
C LEU A 46 -12.53 1.71 -0.32
N GLN A 47 -13.25 1.71 0.80
CA GLN A 47 -14.65 2.12 0.88
C GLN A 47 -14.72 3.64 1.10
N ASP A 48 -13.91 4.12 2.03
CA ASP A 48 -13.73 5.53 2.38
C ASP A 48 -12.35 5.75 3.02
N ALA A 49 -12.06 6.99 3.43
CA ALA A 49 -10.78 7.37 4.03
C ALA A 49 -10.44 6.68 5.37
N ASN A 50 -11.36 5.91 5.94
CA ASN A 50 -11.25 5.24 7.22
C ASN A 50 -11.38 3.70 7.12
N ASN A 51 -11.67 3.16 5.93
CA ASN A 51 -11.97 1.74 5.73
C ASN A 51 -11.32 1.19 4.45
N TYR A 52 -10.17 0.53 4.58
CA TYR A 52 -9.39 -0.01 3.47
C TYR A 52 -8.33 -1.03 3.93
N TYR A 53 -7.80 -1.81 3.00
CA TYR A 53 -6.57 -2.57 3.19
C TYR A 53 -5.36 -1.81 2.70
N ILE A 54 -4.18 -2.14 3.23
CA ILE A 54 -2.91 -1.53 2.85
C ILE A 54 -1.75 -2.52 2.94
N ALA A 55 -0.85 -2.44 1.95
CA ALA A 55 0.51 -2.94 2.02
C ALA A 55 1.48 -1.76 2.05
N ARG A 56 2.46 -1.79 2.95
CA ARG A 56 3.46 -0.74 3.16
C ARG A 56 4.85 -1.35 3.04
N ALA A 57 5.74 -0.69 2.32
CA ALA A 57 7.19 -0.91 2.41
C ALA A 57 7.84 0.30 3.10
N ASN A 58 8.78 0.07 4.02
CA ASN A 58 9.43 1.14 4.79
C ASN A 58 10.97 0.97 4.79
N ALA A 59 11.67 2.02 4.36
CA ALA A 59 13.14 2.06 4.29
C ALA A 59 13.82 2.16 5.66
N LEU A 60 13.21 2.81 6.65
CA LEU A 60 13.81 2.93 8.00
C LEU A 60 13.74 1.60 8.76
N GLU A 61 12.67 0.84 8.55
CA GLU A 61 12.44 -0.41 9.27
C GLU A 61 12.81 -1.67 8.47
N ASN A 62 13.23 -1.55 7.21
CA ASN A 62 13.53 -2.66 6.29
C ASN A 62 12.46 -3.78 6.31
N ASN A 63 11.22 -3.40 6.05
CA ASN A 63 10.14 -4.37 5.96
C ASN A 63 9.06 -4.02 4.96
N VAL A 64 8.30 -5.06 4.63
CA VAL A 64 6.97 -4.99 4.04
C VAL A 64 5.96 -5.45 5.09
N THR A 65 4.87 -4.72 5.24
CA THR A 65 3.79 -5.01 6.18
C THR A 65 2.43 -4.90 5.51
N ILE A 66 1.47 -5.70 5.98
CA ILE A 66 0.07 -5.63 5.55
C ILE A 66 -0.82 -5.28 6.75
N TYR A 67 -1.79 -4.41 6.52
CA TYR A 67 -2.76 -3.96 7.52
C TYR A 67 -4.17 -3.95 6.94
N HIS A 68 -5.14 -3.88 7.83
CA HIS A 68 -6.42 -3.23 7.54
C HIS A 68 -6.58 -1.97 8.38
N THR A 69 -7.34 -1.01 7.86
CA THR A 69 -7.81 0.16 8.60
C THR A 69 -9.31 0.05 8.70
N ILE A 70 -9.85 -0.01 9.92
CA ILE A 70 -11.30 -0.06 10.18
C ILE A 70 -11.65 1.13 11.07
N LYS A 71 -12.60 1.96 10.63
CA LYS A 71 -13.00 3.18 11.35
C LYS A 71 -11.79 4.05 11.73
N GLY A 72 -10.83 4.18 10.81
CA GLY A 72 -9.60 4.97 10.99
C GLY A 72 -8.52 4.29 11.85
N LYS A 73 -8.82 3.14 12.47
CA LYS A 73 -7.85 2.37 13.26
C LYS A 73 -7.14 1.35 12.38
N ARG A 74 -5.86 1.62 12.10
CA ARG A 74 -4.97 0.69 11.41
C ARG A 74 -4.48 -0.43 12.35
N THR A 75 -4.54 -1.68 11.91
CA THR A 75 -4.06 -2.86 12.65
C THR A 75 -3.15 -3.71 11.78
N GLU A 76 -1.94 -3.97 12.26
CA GLU A 76 -0.96 -4.82 11.57
C GLU A 76 -1.41 -6.27 11.60
N LYS A 77 -1.16 -6.99 10.51
CA LYS A 77 -1.57 -8.38 10.36
C LYS A 77 -0.41 -9.29 10.08
N LYS A 78 0.46 -8.91 9.15
CA LYS A 78 1.70 -9.62 8.85
C LYS A 78 2.82 -8.64 8.50
N ARG A 79 4.05 -9.10 8.71
CA ARG A 79 5.30 -8.39 8.46
C ARG A 79 6.31 -9.35 7.86
N ALA A 80 7.06 -8.90 6.89
CA ALA A 80 8.20 -9.59 6.30
C ALA A 80 9.43 -8.67 6.31
N ASN A 81 10.58 -9.21 6.71
CA ASN A 81 11.85 -8.50 6.61
C ASN A 81 12.27 -8.45 5.14
N MET A 82 12.35 -7.24 4.58
CA MET A 82 12.67 -6.99 3.18
C MET A 82 13.50 -5.72 3.13
N LYS A 83 14.66 -5.76 2.47
CA LYS A 83 15.48 -4.56 2.34
C LYS A 83 14.76 -3.55 1.45
N VAL A 84 14.53 -2.34 1.96
CA VAL A 84 13.93 -1.23 1.20
C VAL A 84 14.95 -0.11 1.15
N ALA A 85 15.50 0.17 -0.01
CA ALA A 85 16.59 1.14 -0.16
C ALA A 85 16.04 2.57 -0.31
N SER A 86 16.48 3.45 0.57
CA SER A 86 16.24 4.90 0.45
C SER A 86 16.82 5.43 -0.87
N GLY A 87 16.06 6.31 -1.54
CA GLY A 87 16.49 6.96 -2.78
C GLY A 87 16.53 6.04 -4.01
N GLN A 88 15.97 4.83 -3.93
CA GLN A 88 15.88 3.88 -5.06
C GLN A 88 14.43 3.55 -5.42
N TRP A 89 14.20 3.28 -6.71
CA TRP A 89 12.89 2.85 -7.18
C TRP A 89 12.67 1.38 -6.82
N HIS A 90 11.50 1.11 -6.24
CA HIS A 90 11.03 -0.21 -5.87
C HIS A 90 9.63 -0.45 -6.46
N THR A 91 9.26 -1.70 -6.67
CA THR A 91 7.90 -2.08 -7.10
C THR A 91 7.17 -2.75 -5.95
N LEU A 92 5.95 -2.29 -5.66
CA LEU A 92 5.05 -2.91 -4.70
C LEU A 92 3.73 -3.26 -5.38
N ARG A 93 3.33 -4.53 -5.28
CA ARG A 93 2.11 -5.07 -5.87
C ARG A 93 1.30 -5.84 -4.83
N VAL A 94 -0.02 -5.72 -4.93
CA VAL A 94 -0.94 -6.64 -4.26
C VAL A 94 -1.91 -7.24 -5.28
N ASP A 95 -1.93 -8.56 -5.35
CA ASP A 95 -2.99 -9.33 -6.01
C ASP A 95 -4.03 -9.73 -4.97
N PHE A 96 -5.31 -9.54 -5.27
CA PHE A 96 -6.40 -9.81 -4.34
C PHE A 96 -7.57 -10.51 -5.04
N SER A 97 -8.00 -11.65 -4.50
CA SER A 97 -9.06 -12.48 -5.08
C SER A 97 -9.86 -13.16 -3.97
N GLY A 98 -11.17 -12.88 -3.88
CA GLY A 98 -12.01 -13.36 -2.80
C GLY A 98 -11.54 -12.80 -1.46
N ASN A 99 -11.16 -13.64 -0.52
CA ASN A 99 -10.55 -13.23 0.74
C ASN A 99 -9.02 -13.38 0.76
N HIS A 100 -8.39 -13.85 -0.32
CA HIS A 100 -6.94 -14.10 -0.37
C HIS A 100 -6.17 -12.94 -1.00
N PHE A 101 -5.11 -12.49 -0.33
CA PHE A 101 -4.23 -11.42 -0.78
C PHE A 101 -2.77 -11.88 -0.85
N THR A 102 -2.06 -11.49 -1.91
CA THR A 102 -0.63 -11.74 -2.09
C THR A 102 0.10 -10.42 -2.30
N VAL A 103 1.07 -10.11 -1.44
CA VAL A 103 1.94 -8.93 -1.56
C VAL A 103 3.26 -9.35 -2.18
N THR A 104 3.66 -8.67 -3.25
CA THR A 104 4.94 -8.85 -3.94
C THR A 104 5.73 -7.55 -3.87
N PHE A 105 7.00 -7.64 -3.47
CA PHE A 105 7.93 -6.52 -3.40
C PHE A 105 9.17 -6.84 -4.25
N ASP A 106 9.50 -5.97 -5.20
CA ASP A 106 10.59 -6.15 -6.17
C ASP A 106 10.57 -7.55 -6.83
N GLY A 107 9.38 -8.00 -7.22
CA GLY A 107 9.16 -9.30 -7.88
C GLY A 107 9.21 -10.51 -6.93
N SER A 108 9.55 -10.33 -5.65
CA SER A 108 9.59 -11.40 -4.66
C SER A 108 8.34 -11.41 -3.78
N LYS A 109 7.73 -12.59 -3.58
CA LYS A 109 6.57 -12.72 -2.69
C LYS A 109 6.97 -12.41 -1.25
N ALA A 110 6.33 -11.40 -0.65
CA ALA A 110 6.60 -10.95 0.71
C ALA A 110 5.60 -11.52 1.71
N ILE A 111 4.30 -11.46 1.40
CA ILE A 111 3.23 -11.80 2.34
C ILE A 111 2.08 -12.47 1.59
N GLU A 112 1.47 -13.48 2.20
CA GLU A 112 0.12 -13.96 1.86
C GLU A 112 -0.80 -13.80 3.07
N TRP A 113 -2.04 -13.38 2.87
CA TRP A 113 -2.99 -13.18 3.96
C TRP A 113 -4.43 -13.38 3.49
N ASP A 114 -5.18 -14.19 4.25
CA ASP A 114 -6.62 -14.34 4.10
C ASP A 114 -7.37 -13.42 5.07
N ASP A 115 -8.32 -12.63 4.57
CA ASP A 115 -9.16 -11.76 5.38
C ASP A 115 -10.52 -11.44 4.73
N ASP A 116 -11.54 -11.43 5.58
CA ASP A 116 -12.94 -11.28 5.20
C ASP A 116 -13.56 -9.92 5.63
N THR A 117 -12.75 -8.96 6.08
CA THR A 117 -13.21 -7.66 6.59
C THR A 117 -13.96 -6.85 5.52
N PHE A 118 -13.34 -6.65 4.35
CA PHE A 118 -13.93 -5.90 3.24
C PHE A 118 -14.20 -6.85 2.08
N ARG A 119 -15.45 -7.32 1.97
CA ARG A 119 -15.89 -8.29 0.95
C ARG A 119 -16.37 -7.64 -0.35
N ASN A 120 -16.67 -6.35 -0.31
CA ASN A 120 -17.19 -5.60 -1.44
C ASN A 120 -16.05 -5.01 -2.28
N ALA A 121 -16.38 -4.67 -3.52
CA ALA A 121 -15.49 -3.88 -4.36
C ALA A 121 -15.17 -2.54 -3.69
N GLY A 122 -14.03 -1.95 -4.03
CA GLY A 122 -13.67 -0.61 -3.58
C GLY A 122 -12.58 0.01 -4.43
N LYS A 123 -12.21 1.23 -4.08
CA LYS A 123 -11.19 2.00 -4.80
C LYS A 123 -9.78 1.45 -4.54
N VAL A 124 -8.87 1.81 -5.42
CA VAL A 124 -7.44 1.54 -5.32
C VAL A 124 -6.63 2.84 -5.35
N GLY A 125 -5.41 2.79 -4.83
CA GLY A 125 -4.58 3.99 -4.71
C GLY A 125 -3.24 3.73 -4.04
N VAL A 126 -2.57 4.83 -3.71
CA VAL A 126 -1.28 4.86 -3.00
C VAL A 126 -1.44 5.51 -1.63
N TRP A 127 -0.46 5.24 -0.76
CA TRP A 127 -0.49 5.64 0.64
C TRP A 127 0.92 5.95 1.16
N THR A 128 1.02 6.90 2.09
CA THR A 128 2.25 7.18 2.86
C THR A 128 1.95 7.30 4.36
N LYS A 129 2.97 7.53 5.21
CA LYS A 129 2.82 7.71 6.66
C LYS A 129 3.59 8.93 7.15
N ALA A 130 3.04 9.62 8.15
CA ALA A 130 3.74 10.64 8.93
C ALA A 130 4.43 11.69 8.04
N ASP A 131 5.76 11.80 8.15
CA ASP A 131 6.61 12.76 7.43
C ASP A 131 7.31 12.16 6.20
N SER A 132 6.87 11.00 5.72
CA SER A 132 7.41 10.38 4.52
C SER A 132 7.29 11.28 3.30
N VAL A 133 8.43 11.54 2.65
CA VAL A 133 8.51 12.08 1.29
C VAL A 133 8.77 10.92 0.34
N THR A 134 7.77 10.62 -0.49
CA THR A 134 7.81 9.47 -1.41
C THR A 134 7.33 9.91 -2.79
N GLU A 135 8.07 9.51 -3.82
CA GLU A 135 7.65 9.63 -5.22
C GLU A 135 7.00 8.33 -5.67
N PHE A 136 5.94 8.44 -6.47
CA PHE A 136 5.22 7.33 -7.05
C PHE A 136 5.18 7.48 -8.57
N ASP A 137 5.33 6.38 -9.28
CA ASP A 137 5.15 6.30 -10.72
C ASP A 137 4.62 4.94 -11.15
N ASP A 138 4.27 4.79 -12.43
CA ASP A 138 3.79 3.54 -13.02
C ASP A 138 2.66 2.87 -12.20
N PHE A 139 1.75 3.69 -11.66
CA PHE A 139 0.58 3.19 -10.94
C PHE A 139 -0.35 2.46 -11.91
N THR A 140 -0.53 1.16 -11.68
CA THR A 140 -1.39 0.31 -12.51
C THR A 140 -2.35 -0.51 -11.64
N TYR A 141 -3.49 -0.86 -12.23
CA TYR A 141 -4.50 -1.69 -11.59
C TYR A 141 -5.32 -2.38 -12.67
N GLY A 142 -5.96 -3.49 -12.30
CA GLY A 142 -6.86 -4.22 -13.20
C GLY A 142 -7.79 -5.12 -12.41
N SER A 143 -8.98 -5.35 -12.96
CA SER A 143 -9.87 -6.43 -12.52
C SER A 143 -9.43 -7.76 -13.13
N LYS A 144 -9.71 -8.86 -12.42
CA LYS A 144 -9.61 -10.21 -12.97
C LYS A 144 -10.84 -10.59 -13.78
#